data_AF-A0A432RVY5-F1
#
_entry.id   AF-A0A432RVY5-F1
#
_cell.length_a   1.000
_cell.length_b   1.000
_cell.length_c   1.000
_cell.angle_alpha   90.00
_cell.angle_beta   90.00
_cell.angle_gamma   90.00
#
_symmetry.space_group_name_H-M   'P 1'
#
loop_
_entity.id
_entity.type
_entity.pdbx_description
1 polymer ?
#
loop_
_entity_poly.entity_id
_entity_poly.type
_entity_poly.pdbx_seq_one_letter_code
_entity_poly.pdbx_strand_id
1 'polypeptide(L)'
;MDTTSVITQQIRLEPAEAPALAALCGQFDEHLKQIEQRLSVSISHRGELFEISGDDNERVAATKVLLESVYREALAQKEITKEAIHLYLQESAIESLSKGKSDNGQVVIKTRKAYIKPKGKNQQSYVQQIRKHDINFGIGPAGTGKTYLAVACA
;
A
#
# COMPACT_ATOMS: atom_id res chain seq x y z
N MET A 1 13.54 27.09 16.09
CA MET A 1 12.06 26.99 16.10
C MET A 1 11.66 26.91 14.64
N ASP A 2 11.66 25.69 14.08
CA ASP A 2 11.36 25.48 12.67
C ASP A 2 9.86 25.62 12.45
N THR A 3 9.46 26.69 11.77
CA THR A 3 8.14 26.84 11.17
C THR A 3 7.98 25.78 10.10
N THR A 4 7.49 24.60 10.48
CA THR A 4 7.13 23.55 9.53
C THR A 4 5.86 23.99 8.82
N SER A 5 5.99 24.45 7.58
CA SER A 5 4.82 24.82 6.76
C SER A 5 4.01 23.57 6.46
N VAL A 6 2.78 23.51 6.97
CA VAL A 6 1.85 22.43 6.68
C VAL A 6 1.40 22.56 5.22
N ILE A 7 1.66 21.51 4.44
CA ILE A 7 1.26 21.38 3.05
C ILE A 7 -0.08 20.66 3.02
N THR A 8 -1.05 21.27 2.35
CA THR A 8 -2.40 20.71 2.19
C THR A 8 -2.69 20.47 0.71
N GLN A 9 -3.17 19.28 0.37
CA GLN A 9 -3.66 18.93 -0.96
C GLN A 9 -5.08 18.38 -0.87
N GLN A 10 -5.92 18.80 -1.80
CA GLN A 10 -7.28 18.29 -1.93
C GLN A 10 -7.40 17.39 -3.15
N ILE A 11 -8.17 16.32 -3.01
CA ILE A 11 -8.51 15.39 -4.07
C ILE A 11 -10.00 15.11 -4.04
N ARG A 12 -10.60 15.04 -5.23
CA ARG A 12 -11.95 14.56 -5.42
C ARG A 12 -11.93 13.18 -6.07
N LEU A 13 -12.57 12.21 -5.45
CA LEU A 13 -12.66 10.84 -5.97
C LEU A 13 -13.94 10.67 -6.79
N GLU A 14 -13.80 10.47 -8.10
CA GLU A 14 -14.92 10.29 -9.04
C GLU A 14 -14.84 8.93 -9.76
N PRO A 15 -15.98 8.28 -10.08
CA PRO A 15 -17.37 8.69 -9.79
C PRO A 15 -17.69 8.62 -8.29
N ALA A 16 -18.55 9.48 -7.73
CA ALA A 16 -18.84 9.53 -6.28
C ALA A 16 -19.75 8.36 -5.82
N GLU A 17 -19.25 7.13 -5.86
CA GLU A 17 -19.97 5.94 -5.44
C GLU A 17 -19.86 5.75 -3.92
N ALA A 18 -20.95 6.02 -3.19
CA ALA A 18 -21.05 5.82 -1.75
C ALA A 18 -20.49 4.47 -1.23
N PRO A 19 -20.78 3.31 -1.86
CA PRO A 19 -20.22 2.04 -1.38
C PRO A 19 -18.70 1.96 -1.55
N ALA A 20 -18.15 2.50 -2.64
CA ALA A 20 -16.71 2.50 -2.88
C ALA A 20 -15.98 3.46 -1.92
N LEU A 21 -16.57 4.63 -1.66
CA LEU A 21 -16.06 5.58 -0.66
C LEU A 21 -16.06 4.98 0.75
N ALA A 22 -17.15 4.30 1.13
CA ALA A 22 -17.24 3.63 2.42
C ALA A 22 -16.22 2.49 2.55
N ALA A 23 -16.01 1.70 1.49
CA ALA A 23 -14.99 0.65 1.46
C ALA A 23 -13.57 1.21 1.58
N LEU A 24 -13.29 2.34 0.92
CA LEU A 24 -12.02 3.06 1.05
C LEU A 24 -11.76 3.49 2.49
N CYS A 25 -12.75 4.11 3.15
CA CYS A 25 -12.60 4.58 4.53
C CYS A 25 -12.47 3.42 5.53
N GLY A 26 -13.18 2.32 5.29
CA GLY A 26 -13.26 1.18 6.20
C GLY A 26 -14.14 1.47 7.41
N GLN A 27 -14.22 0.52 8.34
CA GLN A 27 -15.04 0.68 9.53
C GLN A 27 -14.44 1.78 10.45
N PHE A 28 -15.22 2.80 10.81
CA PHE A 28 -14.77 3.91 11.66
C PHE A 28 -13.47 4.60 11.16
N ASP A 29 -13.32 4.72 9.84
CA ASP A 29 -12.16 5.32 9.16
C ASP A 29 -10.83 4.59 9.44
N GLU A 30 -10.88 3.29 9.75
CA GLU A 30 -9.70 2.51 10.10
C GLU A 30 -8.64 2.46 9.00
N HIS A 31 -9.04 2.45 7.72
CA HIS A 31 -8.09 2.44 6.61
C HIS A 31 -7.39 3.80 6.50
N LEU A 32 -8.13 4.90 6.65
CA LEU A 32 -7.55 6.25 6.63
C LEU A 32 -6.55 6.41 7.78
N LYS A 33 -6.93 6.02 9.01
CA LYS A 33 -6.04 6.04 10.18
C LYS A 33 -4.77 5.23 9.97
N GLN A 34 -4.87 4.07 9.33
CA GLN A 34 -3.71 3.23 9.01
C GLN A 34 -2.76 3.94 8.02
N ILE A 35 -3.31 4.63 7.02
CA ILE A 35 -2.53 5.40 6.05
C ILE A 35 -1.87 6.61 6.73
N GLU A 36 -2.63 7.37 7.52
CA GLU A 36 -2.16 8.52 8.31
C GLU A 36 -0.96 8.16 9.18
N GLN A 37 -1.09 7.08 9.97
CA GLN A 37 -0.02 6.61 10.85
C GLN A 37 1.23 6.21 10.08
N ARG A 38 1.07 5.56 8.92
CA ARG A 38 2.19 5.03 8.15
C ARG A 38 2.95 6.11 7.38
N LEU A 39 2.23 7.10 6.87
CA LEU A 39 2.77 8.20 6.06
C LEU A 39 2.99 9.47 6.88
N SER A 40 2.66 9.49 8.17
CA SER A 40 2.76 10.67 9.03
C SER A 40 2.06 11.89 8.41
N VAL A 41 0.86 11.67 7.89
CA VAL A 41 -0.03 12.69 7.31
C VAL A 41 -1.36 12.68 8.07
N SER A 42 -2.17 13.73 7.88
CA SER A 42 -3.54 13.85 8.37
C SER A 42 -4.49 13.90 7.18
N ILE A 43 -5.54 13.08 7.20
CA ILE A 43 -6.52 12.92 6.13
C ILE A 43 -7.89 13.27 6.71
N SER A 44 -8.52 14.32 6.17
CA SER A 44 -9.93 14.62 6.42
C SER A 44 -10.75 14.33 5.16
N HIS A 45 -12.03 13.96 5.32
CA HIS A 45 -12.89 13.72 4.17
C HIS A 45 -14.30 14.22 4.41
N ARG A 46 -14.97 14.63 3.32
CA ARG A 46 -16.37 15.02 3.28
C ARG A 46 -16.99 14.51 1.98
N GLY A 47 -17.62 13.35 2.05
CA GLY A 47 -18.15 12.67 0.87
C GLY A 47 -17.01 12.23 -0.05
N GLU A 48 -17.04 12.71 -1.29
CA GLU A 48 -16.02 12.43 -2.30
C GLU A 48 -14.78 13.34 -2.24
N LEU A 49 -14.82 14.40 -1.41
CA LEU A 49 -13.69 15.30 -1.22
C LEU A 49 -12.81 14.83 -0.05
N PHE A 50 -11.53 14.61 -0.34
CA PHE A 50 -10.52 14.27 0.64
C PHE A 50 -9.47 15.37 0.68
N GLU A 51 -9.06 15.73 1.88
CA GLU A 51 -8.02 16.70 2.15
C GLU A 51 -6.90 16.00 2.91
N ILE A 52 -5.68 16.13 2.38
CA ILE A 52 -4.48 15.51 2.91
C ILE A 52 -3.57 16.65 3.35
N SER A 53 -3.11 16.60 4.59
CA SER A 53 -2.21 17.59 5.16
C SER A 53 -0.98 16.91 5.77
N GLY A 54 0.19 17.52 5.62
CA GLY A 54 1.45 16.96 6.11
C GLY A 54 2.60 17.97 6.07
N ASP A 55 3.72 17.60 6.67
CA ASP A 55 4.97 18.37 6.71
C ASP A 55 5.84 18.16 5.45
N ASP A 56 5.60 17.08 4.71
CA ASP A 56 6.38 16.65 3.56
C ASP A 56 5.51 16.50 2.31
N ASN A 57 5.84 17.24 1.25
CA ASN A 57 5.12 17.22 -0.02
C ASN A 57 5.13 15.84 -0.69
N GLU A 58 6.23 15.10 -0.57
CA GLU A 58 6.34 13.77 -1.17
C GLU A 58 5.39 12.78 -0.50
N ARG A 59 5.25 12.87 0.83
CA ARG A 59 4.31 12.03 1.60
C ARG A 59 2.87 12.37 1.29
N VAL A 60 2.55 13.66 1.19
CA VAL A 60 1.20 14.14 0.80
C VAL A 60 0.86 13.65 -0.61
N ALA A 61 1.76 13.82 -1.58
CA ALA A 61 1.57 13.35 -2.95
C ALA A 61 1.43 11.83 -3.04
N ALA A 62 2.23 11.08 -2.28
CA ALA A 62 2.15 9.62 -2.26
C ALA A 62 0.84 9.12 -1.62
N THR A 63 0.36 9.80 -0.58
CA THR A 63 -0.95 9.54 0.04
C THR A 63 -2.07 9.74 -0.97
N LYS A 64 -2.01 10.81 -1.77
CA LYS A 64 -2.98 11.08 -2.82
C LYS A 64 -3.07 9.92 -3.82
N VAL A 65 -1.92 9.50 -4.35
CA VAL A 65 -1.84 8.38 -5.31
C VAL A 65 -2.36 7.08 -4.70
N LEU A 66 -2.05 6.85 -3.42
CA LEU A 66 -2.55 5.69 -2.70
C LEU A 66 -4.07 5.70 -2.59
N LEU A 67 -4.69 6.81 -2.17
CA LEU A 67 -6.15 6.93 -2.09
C LEU A 67 -6.81 6.69 -3.45
N GLU A 68 -6.26 7.24 -4.55
CA GLU A 68 -6.76 6.98 -5.91
C GLU A 68 -6.65 5.51 -6.32
N SER A 69 -5.60 4.81 -5.90
CA SER A 69 -5.40 3.40 -6.23
C SER A 69 -6.36 2.49 -5.47
N VAL A 70 -6.54 2.72 -4.17
CA VAL A 70 -7.47 1.97 -3.33
C VAL A 70 -8.91 2.27 -3.74
N TYR A 71 -9.20 3.52 -4.12
CA TYR A 71 -10.52 3.89 -4.63
C TYR A 71 -10.88 3.16 -5.93
N ARG A 72 -9.94 3.06 -6.87
CA ARG A 72 -10.14 2.29 -8.11
C ARG A 72 -10.37 0.81 -7.85
N GLU A 73 -9.71 0.24 -6.84
CA GLU A 73 -9.95 -1.14 -6.40
C GLU A 73 -11.34 -1.31 -5.79
N ALA A 74 -11.78 -0.35 -4.98
CA ALA A 74 -13.11 -0.36 -4.36
C ALA A 74 -14.21 -0.26 -5.42
N LEU A 75 -14.04 0.58 -6.45
CA LEU A 75 -14.95 0.66 -7.60
C LEU A 75 -15.03 -0.66 -8.39
N ALA A 76 -13.93 -1.42 -8.44
CA ALA A 76 -13.90 -2.74 -9.05
C ALA A 76 -14.60 -3.83 -8.21
N GLN A 77 -15.36 -3.44 -7.18
CA GLN A 77 -16.06 -4.33 -6.24
C GLN A 77 -15.13 -5.31 -5.52
N LYS A 78 -13.86 -4.97 -5.38
CA LYS A 78 -12.95 -5.73 -4.53
C LYS A 78 -13.15 -5.32 -3.09
N GLU A 79 -13.24 -6.30 -2.22
CA GLU A 79 -13.24 -6.08 -0.78
C GLU A 79 -11.91 -5.43 -0.38
N ILE A 80 -11.99 -4.20 0.14
CA ILE A 80 -10.83 -3.51 0.70
C ILE A 80 -10.68 -3.94 2.14
N THR A 81 -9.72 -4.82 2.41
CA THR A 81 -9.37 -5.22 3.77
C THR A 81 -8.16 -4.44 4.28
N LYS A 82 -7.93 -4.45 5.60
CA LYS A 82 -6.73 -3.87 6.23
C LYS A 82 -5.43 -4.42 5.65
N GLU A 83 -5.42 -5.71 5.30
CA GLU A 83 -4.27 -6.37 4.71
C GLU A 83 -4.02 -5.85 3.29
N ALA A 84 -5.08 -5.56 2.53
CA ALA A 84 -4.97 -4.95 1.22
C ALA A 84 -4.34 -3.55 1.33
N ILE A 85 -4.80 -2.71 2.26
CA ILE A 85 -4.21 -1.39 2.54
C ILE A 85 -2.72 -1.51 2.89
N HIS A 86 -2.38 -2.46 3.76
CA HIS A 86 -0.98 -2.70 4.13
C HIS A 86 -0.13 -3.09 2.91
N LEU A 87 -0.68 -3.88 2.00
CA LEU A 87 -0.01 -4.29 0.78
C LEU A 87 0.17 -3.10 -0.19
N TYR A 88 -0.83 -2.24 -0.34
CA TYR A 88 -0.72 -1.03 -1.15
C TYR A 88 0.35 -0.07 -0.62
N LEU A 89 0.45 0.08 0.71
CA LEU A 89 1.52 0.85 1.35
C LEU A 89 2.92 0.27 1.08
N GLN A 90 3.04 -1.05 0.89
CA GLN A 90 4.31 -1.68 0.51
C GLN A 90 4.60 -1.59 -0.99
N GLU A 91 3.60 -1.79 -1.85
CA GLU A 91 3.72 -1.80 -3.31
C GLU A 91 4.09 -0.42 -3.87
N SER A 92 3.54 0.66 -3.30
CA SER A 92 3.54 2.00 -3.91
C SER A 92 4.88 2.76 -3.81
N ALA A 93 6.02 2.11 -3.57
CA ALA A 93 7.30 2.74 -3.18
C ALA A 93 7.23 3.64 -1.91
N ILE A 94 6.05 3.74 -1.31
CA ILE A 94 5.73 4.46 -0.07
C ILE A 94 6.53 3.93 1.11
N GLU A 95 6.89 2.64 1.10
CA GLU A 95 7.74 2.09 2.16
C GLU A 95 9.04 2.90 2.35
N SER A 96 9.65 3.38 1.27
CA SER A 96 10.88 4.19 1.32
C SER A 96 10.65 5.62 1.83
N LEU A 97 9.43 6.15 1.68
CA LEU A 97 9.03 7.47 2.21
C LEU A 97 8.70 7.38 3.71
N SER A 98 8.16 6.25 4.13
CA SER A 98 7.79 5.95 5.52
C SER A 98 8.97 5.47 6.38
N LYS A 99 10.02 4.92 5.75
CA LYS A 99 11.30 4.58 6.38
C LYS A 99 12.31 5.59 5.89
N GLY A 100 12.55 6.65 6.65
CA GLY A 100 13.58 7.65 6.32
C GLY A 100 14.86 6.96 5.83
N LYS A 101 15.23 7.20 4.58
CA LYS A 101 16.48 6.77 3.88
C LYS A 101 17.10 5.45 4.38
N SER A 102 16.70 4.32 3.78
CA SER A 102 17.58 3.13 3.73
C SER A 102 17.29 2.23 2.51
N ASP A 103 18.19 2.39 1.54
CA ASP A 103 18.88 1.37 0.72
C ASP A 103 18.19 0.02 0.40
N ASN A 104 17.93 -0.25 -0.89
CA ASN A 104 18.66 -1.25 -1.70
C ASN A 104 17.96 -1.62 -3.02
N GLY A 105 18.78 -1.84 -4.04
CA GLY A 105 18.47 -1.88 -5.47
C GLY A 105 17.46 -2.93 -5.96
N GLN A 106 16.74 -2.54 -7.01
CA GLN A 106 15.77 -3.35 -7.74
C GLN A 106 16.49 -4.27 -8.75
N VAL A 107 16.13 -5.56 -8.74
CA VAL A 107 16.47 -6.50 -9.83
C VAL A 107 15.17 -7.09 -10.36
N VAL A 108 14.90 -6.87 -11.65
CA VAL A 108 13.71 -7.36 -12.37
C VAL A 108 14.04 -8.67 -13.08
N ILE A 109 13.23 -9.73 -12.88
CA ILE A 109 13.35 -11.00 -13.62
C ILE A 109 12.05 -11.25 -14.42
N LYS A 110 12.20 -11.69 -15.67
CA LYS A 110 11.14 -11.89 -16.67
C LYS A 110 11.07 -13.38 -17.06
N THR A 111 9.93 -14.05 -16.90
CA THR A 111 9.67 -15.39 -17.48
C THR A 111 8.21 -15.55 -17.95
N ARG A 112 7.98 -16.54 -18.81
CA ARG A 112 6.91 -16.60 -19.83
C ARG A 112 5.78 -17.55 -19.40
N LYS A 113 4.56 -17.00 -19.29
CA LYS A 113 3.22 -17.59 -19.04
C LYS A 113 2.79 -17.72 -17.56
N ALA A 114 1.78 -16.91 -17.22
CA ALA A 114 1.15 -16.65 -15.91
C ALA A 114 1.94 -15.72 -14.97
N TYR A 115 1.50 -14.45 -14.87
CA TYR A 115 2.16 -13.41 -14.07
C TYR A 115 1.82 -13.53 -12.58
N ILE A 116 2.62 -14.27 -11.83
CA ILE A 116 2.62 -14.17 -10.36
C ILE A 116 3.68 -13.13 -10.01
N LYS A 117 3.27 -11.87 -9.85
CA LYS A 117 4.18 -10.80 -9.41
C LYS A 117 4.30 -10.86 -7.89
N PRO A 118 5.50 -11.09 -7.32
CA PRO A 118 5.72 -10.85 -5.90
C PRO A 118 5.52 -9.35 -5.64
N LYS A 119 4.56 -9.06 -4.77
CA LYS A 119 3.99 -7.72 -4.61
C LYS A 119 4.78 -6.87 -3.61
N GLY A 120 5.47 -7.49 -2.64
CA GLY A 120 6.29 -6.78 -1.64
C GLY A 120 7.71 -7.31 -1.50
N LYS A 121 8.63 -6.50 -0.94
CA LYS A 121 10.05 -6.85 -0.72
C LYS A 121 10.24 -8.15 0.07
N ASN A 122 9.39 -8.41 1.07
CA ASN A 122 9.47 -9.63 1.87
C ASN A 122 9.09 -10.89 1.08
N GLN A 123 8.15 -10.80 0.15
CA GLN A 123 7.81 -11.91 -0.74
C GLN A 123 8.95 -12.20 -1.73
N GLN A 124 9.63 -11.16 -2.20
CA GLN A 124 10.82 -11.31 -3.05
C GLN A 124 11.96 -11.98 -2.30
N SER A 125 12.25 -11.56 -1.07
CA SER A 125 13.26 -12.19 -0.21
C SER A 125 12.89 -13.64 0.11
N TYR A 126 11.63 -13.93 0.38
CA TYR A 126 11.13 -15.29 0.61
C TYR A 126 11.36 -16.20 -0.60
N VAL A 127 11.04 -15.74 -1.82
CA VAL A 127 11.27 -16.50 -3.07
C VAL A 127 12.76 -16.73 -3.34
N GLN A 128 13.63 -15.76 -3.02
CA GLN A 128 15.07 -15.93 -3.16
C GLN A 128 15.62 -16.96 -2.16
N GLN A 129 15.13 -16.95 -0.93
CA GLN A 129 15.55 -17.88 0.11
C GLN A 129 15.11 -19.31 -0.20
N ILE A 130 13.91 -19.51 -0.77
CA ILE A 130 13.43 -20.82 -1.26
C ILE A 130 14.42 -21.49 -2.21
N ARG A 131 15.12 -20.73 -3.05
CA ARG A 131 16.10 -21.28 -4.00
C ARG A 131 17.49 -21.55 -3.41
N LYS A 132 17.82 -20.92 -2.28
CA LYS A 132 19.16 -21.00 -1.67
C LYS A 132 19.24 -21.99 -0.50
N HIS A 133 18.12 -22.30 0.13
CA HIS A 133 18.07 -23.12 1.33
C HIS A 133 17.07 -24.26 1.17
N ASP A 134 17.47 -25.47 1.57
CA ASP A 134 16.64 -26.68 1.50
C ASP A 134 15.40 -26.60 2.41
N ILE A 135 15.41 -25.72 3.41
CA ILE A 135 14.30 -25.51 4.35
C ILE A 135 14.12 -24.00 4.56
N ASN A 136 12.90 -23.50 4.39
CA ASN A 136 12.54 -22.11 4.65
C ASN A 136 11.22 -21.98 5.42
N PHE A 137 11.18 -21.05 6.38
CA PHE A 137 9.98 -20.76 7.17
C PHE A 137 9.36 -19.43 6.74
N GLY A 138 8.21 -19.50 6.06
CA GLY A 138 7.43 -18.33 5.66
C GLY A 138 6.54 -17.84 6.80
N ILE A 139 7.02 -16.86 7.58
CA ILE A 139 6.20 -16.22 8.63
C ILE A 139 5.56 -14.96 8.05
N GLY A 140 4.24 -14.86 8.15
CA GLY A 140 3.51 -13.65 7.76
C GLY A 140 2.01 -13.80 7.97
N PRO A 141 1.25 -12.70 7.99
CA PRO A 141 -0.20 -12.71 8.26
C PRO A 141 -0.97 -13.57 7.26
N ALA A 142 -2.13 -14.10 7.64
CA ALA A 142 -2.96 -14.95 6.77
C ALA A 142 -3.33 -14.20 5.47
N GLY A 143 -3.53 -14.92 4.36
CA GLY A 143 -3.91 -14.32 3.07
C GLY A 143 -2.77 -13.72 2.23
N THR A 144 -1.53 -13.64 2.73
CA THR A 144 -0.36 -13.08 2.00
C THR A 144 0.27 -14.00 0.94
N GLY A 145 -0.41 -15.08 0.54
CA GLY A 145 0.05 -15.95 -0.56
C GLY A 145 1.30 -16.81 -0.27
N LYS A 146 1.74 -16.95 0.98
CA LYS A 146 2.96 -17.72 1.36
C LYS A 146 2.95 -19.17 0.87
N THR A 147 1.82 -19.86 1.01
CA THR A 147 1.65 -21.23 0.52
C THR A 147 1.62 -21.28 -1.01
N TYR A 148 0.93 -20.34 -1.64
CA TYR A 148 0.82 -20.27 -3.10
C TYR A 148 2.16 -19.94 -3.77
N LEU A 149 2.95 -19.04 -3.18
CA LEU A 149 4.30 -18.71 -3.61
C LEU A 149 5.28 -19.88 -3.42
N ALA A 150 5.18 -20.62 -2.31
CA ALA A 150 6.01 -21.81 -2.08
C ALA A 150 5.73 -22.90 -3.13
N VAL A 151 4.45 -23.17 -3.42
CA VAL A 151 4.04 -24.14 -4.45
C VAL A 151 4.44 -23.69 -5.85
N ALA A 152 4.34 -22.40 -6.17
CA ALA A 152 4.75 -21.87 -7.48
C ALA A 152 6.27 -21.84 -7.70
N CYS A 153 7.07 -21.98 -6.63
CA CYS A 153 8.54 -22.00 -6.70
C CYS A 153 9.13 -23.41 -6.72
N ALA A 154 8.32 -24.44 -6.45
CA ALA A 154 8.73 -25.85 -6.48
C ALA A 154 8.99 -26.37 -7.91
#